data_AF-A0A0A2GQ54-F1
#
_entry.id   AF-A0A0A2GQ54-F1
#
_cell.length_a   1.000
_cell.length_b   1.000
_cell.length_c   1.000
_cell.angle_alpha   90.00
_cell.angle_beta   90.00
_cell.angle_gamma   90.00
#
_symmetry.space_group_name_H-M   'P 1'
#
loop_
_entity.id
_entity.type
_entity.pdbx_description
1 polymer ?
#
loop_
_entity_poly.entity_id
_entity_poly.type
_entity_poly.pdbx_seq_one_letter_code
_entity_poly.pdbx_strand_id
1 'polypeptide(L)' 'PDAYNMSLSQRRNVSTIRYIVDQGGISMSRLTGRGYGETQLTNACGNGIECTEEEHQLNRRSEFIIVAK' A
#
# COMPACT_ATOMS: atom_id res chain seq x y z
N PRO A 1 2.97 12.18 -11.73
CA PRO A 1 2.14 11.02 -11.32
C PRO A 1 2.86 10.18 -10.26
N ASP A 2 4.06 9.69 -10.57
CA ASP A 2 4.80 8.74 -9.74
C ASP A 2 5.13 9.26 -8.33
N ALA A 3 5.64 10.49 -8.21
CA ALA A 3 5.95 11.09 -6.90
C ALA A 3 4.69 11.30 -6.03
N TYR A 4 3.57 11.62 -6.67
CA TYR A 4 2.28 11.76 -5.99
C TYR A 4 1.79 10.39 -5.49
N ASN A 5 1.81 9.37 -6.35
CA ASN A 5 1.38 8.01 -6.01
C ASN A 5 2.28 7.37 -4.95
N MET A 6 3.58 7.63 -5.00
CA MET A 6 4.52 7.26 -3.94
C MET A 6 4.10 7.87 -2.61
N SER A 7 3.87 9.20 -2.57
CA SER A 7 3.45 9.90 -1.36
C SER A 7 2.08 9.42 -0.84
N LEU A 8 1.13 9.16 -1.75
CA LEU A 8 -0.19 8.64 -1.42
C LEU A 8 -0.12 7.24 -0.80
N SER A 9 0.65 6.34 -1.40
CA SER A 9 0.85 4.99 -0.87
C SER A 9 1.52 5.01 0.50
N GLN A 10 2.47 5.93 0.73
CA GLN A 10 3.11 6.09 2.03
C GLN A 10 2.10 6.58 3.09
N ARG A 11 1.24 7.55 2.76
CA ARG A 11 0.17 8.00 3.67
C ARG A 11 -0.81 6.87 4.01
N ARG A 12 -1.17 6.04 3.02
CA ARG A 12 -2.00 4.84 3.25
C ARG A 12 -1.32 3.88 4.22
N ASN A 13 -0.04 3.56 3.99
CA ASN A 13 0.74 2.70 4.88
C ASN A 13 0.76 3.22 6.33
N VAL A 14 1.06 4.51 6.52
CA VAL A 14 1.08 5.14 7.85
C VAL A 14 -0.30 5.07 8.53
N SER A 15 -1.37 5.33 7.78
CA SER A 15 -2.74 5.24 8.30
C SER A 15 -3.11 3.82 8.73
N THR A 16 -2.76 2.82 7.92
CA THR A 16 -2.99 1.41 8.25
C THR A 16 -2.22 0.98 9.48
N ILE A 17 -0.92 1.30 9.59
CA ILE A 17 -0.13 1.02 10.79
C ILE A 17 -0.76 1.65 12.02
N ARG A 18 -1.13 2.94 11.93
CA ARG A 18 -1.77 3.65 13.03
C ARG A 18 -3.06 2.96 13.47
N TYR A 19 -3.92 2.56 12.54
CA TYR A 19 -5.14 1.83 12.86
C TYR A 19 -4.86 0.51 13.59
N ILE A 20 -3.86 -0.26 13.13
CA ILE A 20 -3.47 -1.53 13.74
C ILE A 20 -2.96 -1.34 15.19
N VAL A 21 -2.22 -0.25 15.44
CA VAL A 21 -1.76 0.11 16.79
C VAL A 21 -2.95 0.56 17.65
N ASP A 22 -3.70 1.56 17.18
CA ASP A 22 -4.72 2.27 17.96
C ASP A 22 -5.94 1.38 18.24
N GLN A 23 -6.38 0.60 17.26
CA GLN A 23 -7.59 -0.25 17.37
C GLN A 23 -7.25 -1.71 17.64
N GLY A 24 -6.14 -2.20 17.09
CA GLY A 24 -5.71 -3.59 17.28
C GLY A 24 -4.89 -3.83 18.55
N GLY A 25 -4.42 -2.76 19.22
CA GLY A 25 -3.58 -2.88 20.42
C GLY A 25 -2.22 -3.53 20.17
N ILE A 26 -1.77 -3.57 18.91
CA ILE A 26 -0.50 -4.20 18.53
C ILE A 26 0.64 -3.20 18.73
N SER A 27 1.68 -3.63 19.44
CA SER A 27 2.89 -2.80 19.62
C SER A 27 3.51 -2.42 18.27
N MET A 28 3.81 -1.12 18.10
CA MET A 28 4.50 -0.59 16.91
C MET A 28 5.80 -1.34 16.60
N SER A 29 6.50 -1.85 17.62
CA SER A 29 7.73 -2.65 17.46
C SER A 29 7.55 -3.94 16.65
N ARG A 30 6.31 -4.42 16.48
CA ARG A 30 5.97 -5.60 15.69
C ARG A 30 5.62 -5.28 14.24
N LEU A 31 5.56 -4.02 13.87
CA LEU A 31 5.05 -3.56 12.58
C LEU A 31 6.17 -2.89 11.79
N THR A 32 6.27 -3.27 10.52
CA THR A 32 7.06 -2.56 9.53
C THR A 32 6.17 -2.31 8.31
N GLY A 33 6.51 -1.31 7.51
CA GLY A 33 5.71 -0.97 6.35
C GLY A 33 6.36 0.07 5.47
N ARG A 34 5.92 0.10 4.20
CA ARG A 34 6.39 1.02 3.17
C ARG A 34 5.28 1.22 2.14
N GLY A 35 5.15 2.44 1.62
CA GLY A 35 4.40 2.72 0.39
C GLY A 35 5.25 2.49 -0.86
N TYR A 36 4.69 1.84 -1.88
CA TYR A 36 5.40 1.50 -3.13
C TYR A 36 5.00 2.35 -4.34
N GLY A 37 4.01 3.24 -4.20
CA GLY A 37 3.41 3.95 -5.32
C GLY A 37 2.92 2.96 -6.38
N GLU A 38 3.27 3.23 -7.64
CA GLU A 38 2.95 2.37 -8.79
C GLU A 38 4.14 1.50 -9.22
N THR A 39 5.13 1.29 -8.34
CA THR A 39 6.34 0.51 -8.68
C THR A 39 6.17 -1.00 -8.54
N GLN A 40 5.04 -1.47 -8.00
CA GLN A 40 4.74 -2.88 -7.71
C GLN A 40 3.29 -3.21 -8.13
N LEU A 41 2.95 -2.91 -9.39
CA LEU A 41 1.66 -3.24 -9.98
C LEU A 41 1.50 -4.76 -10.12
N THR A 42 0.28 -5.26 -9.94
CA THR A 42 -0.06 -6.68 -10.13
C THR A 42 -0.60 -6.99 -11.53
N ASN A 43 -0.77 -5.96 -12.36
CA ASN A 43 -1.23 -6.05 -13.72
C ASN A 43 -0.49 -5.03 -14.59
N ALA A 44 -0.93 -4.87 -15.84
CA ALA A 44 -0.29 -4.01 -16.82
C ALA A 44 -0.67 -2.51 -16.71
N CYS A 45 -1.41 -2.06 -15.69
CA CYS A 45 -1.93 -0.68 -15.58
C CYS A 45 -0.87 0.36 -15.19
N GLY A 46 0.24 0.38 -15.93
CA GLY A 46 1.29 1.37 -15.80
C GLY A 46 0.98 2.66 -16.56
N ASN A 47 1.95 3.58 -16.52
CA ASN A 47 1.84 4.87 -17.18
C ASN A 47 1.55 4.73 -18.69
N GLY A 48 0.51 5.42 -19.15
CA GLY A 48 0.11 5.45 -20.57
C GLY A 48 -0.68 4.24 -21.06
N ILE A 49 -1.04 3.31 -20.17
CA ILE A 49 -1.89 2.16 -20.48
C ILE A 49 -3.30 2.46 -19.99
N GLU A 50 -4.28 2.39 -20.89
CA GLU A 50 -5.69 2.47 -20.51
C GLU A 50 -6.10 1.18 -19.80
N CYS A 51 -6.68 1.34 -18.62
CA CYS A 51 -7.20 0.25 -17.80
C CYS A 51 -8.61 0.57 -17.34
N THR A 52 -9.38 -0.47 -17.06
CA THR A 52 -10.69 -0.30 -16.43
C THR A 52 -10.53 0.10 -14.97
N GLU A 53 -11.60 0.63 -14.38
CA GLU A 53 -11.58 1.00 -12.96
C GLU A 53 -11.42 -0.23 -12.06
N GLU A 54 -11.93 -1.39 -12.46
CA GLU A 54 -11.74 -2.67 -11.78
C GLU A 54 -10.26 -3.08 -11.78
N GLU A 55 -9.57 -2.91 -12.91
CA GLU A 55 -8.13 -3.21 -13.00
C GLU A 55 -7.29 -2.25 -12.16
N HIS A 56 -7.64 -0.95 -12.14
CA HIS A 56 -7.00 -0.01 -11.24
C HIS A 56 -7.26 -0.35 -9.77
N GLN A 57 -8.47 -0.81 -9.44
CA GLN A 57 -8.83 -1.21 -8.07
C GLN A 57 -7.96 -2.35 -7.55
N LEU A 58 -7.55 -3.30 -8.40
CA LEU A 58 -6.63 -4.38 -8.01
C LEU A 58 -5.26 -3.86 -7.53
N ASN A 59 -4.79 -2.73 -8.06
CA ASN A 59 -3.53 -2.10 -7.64
C ASN A 59 -3.69 -1.19 -6.41
N ARG A 60 -4.91 -0.75 -6.09
CA ARG A 60 -5.20 0.07 -4.89
C ARG A 60 -5.35 -0.80 -3.65
N ARG A 61 -4.31 -1.57 -3.34
CA ARG A 61 -4.29 -2.57 -2.26
C ARG A 61 -3.23 -2.29 -1.20
N SER A 62 -3.39 -2.94 -0.05
CA SER A 62 -2.37 -3.09 0.99
C SER A 62 -2.12 -4.56 1.21
N GLU A 63 -0.86 -4.98 1.29
CA GLU A 63 -0.49 -6.36 1.57
C GLU A 63 -0.01 -6.52 3.02
N PHE A 64 -0.36 -7.66 3.61
CA PHE A 64 0.00 -8.01 4.98
C PHE A 64 0.78 -9.31 4.97
N ILE A 65 2.05 -9.24 5.35
CA ILE A 65 2.97 -10.38 5.35
C ILE A 65 3.33 -10.66 6.81
N ILE A 66 3.01 -11.87 7.28
CA ILE A 66 3.38 -12.32 8.62
C ILE A 66 4.75 -13.00 8.53
N VAL A 67 5.69 -12.51 9.32
CA VAL A 67 7.06 -13.03 9.38
C VAL A 67 7.32 -13.72 10.72
N ALA A 68 8.17 -14.76 10.70
CA ALA A 68 8.72 -15.34 11.92
C ALA A 68 9.80 -14.41 12.50
N LYS A 69 9.97 -14.44 13.82
CA LYS A 69 11.04 -13.74 14.52
C LYS A 69 12.32 -14.55 14.53
#